data_AF-A0A9W9SBH4-F1
#
_entry.id   AF-A0A9W9SBH4-F1
#
_cell.length_a   1.000
_cell.length_b   1.000
_cell.length_c   1.000
_cell.angle_alpha   90.00
_cell.angle_beta   90.00
_cell.angle_gamma   90.00
#
_symmetry.space_group_name_H-M   'P 1'
#
loop_
_entity.id
_entity.type
_entity.pdbx_description
1 polymer ?
#
loop_
_entity_poly.entity_id
_entity_poly.type
_entity_poly.pdbx_seq_one_letter_code
_entity_poly.pdbx_strand_id
1 'polypeptide(L)'
;MLLDDTKHTTYIHNLDQELIEDDSPGLVFSPFAKKVLSVPQSVLSGSKPSGKELVLYTEPSSLTVPREKDNVRKAILESRARAREKVTENEARENEVTDEDLYDPMDID
;
A
#
# COMPACT_ATOMS: atom_id res chain seq x y z
N MET A 1 -43.49 11.81 3.97
CA MET A 1 -42.70 10.73 4.61
C MET A 1 -42.46 11.18 6.03
N LEU A 2 -42.78 10.38 7.05
CA LEU A 2 -42.55 10.74 8.45
C LEU A 2 -41.07 10.47 8.74
N LEU A 3 -40.28 11.52 8.91
CA LEU A 3 -38.86 11.43 9.24
C LEU A 3 -38.74 11.26 10.76
N ASP A 4 -37.90 10.32 11.18
CA ASP A 4 -37.69 9.91 12.57
C ASP A 4 -36.68 10.87 13.22
N ASP A 5 -37.20 11.86 13.93
CA ASP A 5 -36.42 12.96 14.48
C ASP A 5 -35.81 12.56 15.84
N THR A 6 -34.90 11.59 15.80
CA THR A 6 -34.14 11.17 16.99
C THR A 6 -32.81 11.91 17.05
N LYS A 7 -32.32 12.18 18.27
CA LYS A 7 -31.09 12.95 18.51
C LYS A 7 -29.84 12.45 17.74
N HIS A 8 -29.82 11.19 17.35
CA HIS A 8 -28.69 10.55 16.69
C HIS A 8 -28.96 10.16 15.24
N THR A 9 -30.09 10.60 14.67
CA THR A 9 -30.42 10.35 13.27
C THR A 9 -30.06 11.59 12.44
N THR A 10 -29.16 11.44 11.48
CA THR A 10 -28.84 12.47 10.49
C THR A 10 -29.35 12.02 9.13
N TYR A 11 -30.12 12.87 8.47
CA TYR A 11 -30.69 12.61 7.16
C TYR A 11 -29.84 13.26 6.09
N ILE A 12 -29.40 12.47 5.12
CA ILE A 12 -28.69 12.93 3.94
C ILE A 12 -29.72 13.06 2.82
N HIS A 13 -29.96 14.28 2.37
CA HIS A 13 -30.95 14.61 1.35
C HIS A 13 -30.38 14.43 -0.06
N ASN A 14 -29.12 14.83 -0.24
CA ASN A 14 -28.40 14.71 -1.49
C ASN A 14 -26.92 14.49 -1.20
N LEU A 15 -26.46 13.25 -1.41
CA LEU A 15 -25.07 12.85 -1.15
C LEU A 15 -24.08 13.75 -1.89
N ASP A 16 -24.32 14.04 -3.17
CA ASP A 16 -23.36 14.79 -3.98
C ASP A 16 -23.25 16.25 -3.50
N GLN A 17 -24.36 16.87 -3.10
CA GLN A 17 -24.36 18.25 -2.62
C GLN A 17 -23.75 18.38 -1.22
N GLU A 18 -24.09 17.47 -0.30
CA GLU A 18 -23.56 17.51 1.07
C GLU A 18 -22.06 17.19 1.11
N LEU A 19 -21.58 16.31 0.22
CA LEU A 19 -20.13 16.04 0.06
C LEU A 19 -19.34 17.21 -0.55
N ILE A 20 -20.00 18.12 -1.28
CA ILE A 20 -19.37 19.33 -1.83
C ILE A 20 -19.26 20.42 -0.76
N GLU A 21 -20.21 20.50 0.18
CA GLU A 21 -20.18 21.45 1.30
C GLU A 21 -19.14 21.05 2.37
N ASP A 22 -18.81 19.76 2.47
CA ASP A 22 -17.68 19.29 3.25
C ASP A 22 -16.35 19.59 2.52
N ASP A 23 -15.74 20.74 2.83
CA ASP A 23 -14.35 21.13 2.52
C ASP A 23 -13.29 20.20 3.17
N SER A 24 -13.66 18.97 3.50
CA SER A 24 -12.73 17.97 3.99
C SER A 24 -11.78 17.59 2.86
N PRO A 25 -10.46 17.69 3.05
CA PRO A 25 -9.53 17.18 2.04
C PRO A 25 -9.80 15.68 1.93
N GLY A 26 -10.22 15.23 0.74
CA GLY A 26 -10.51 13.83 0.47
C GLY A 26 -9.40 12.93 1.03
N LEU A 27 -9.80 11.79 1.61
CA LEU A 27 -8.97 10.76 2.26
C LEU A 27 -7.48 11.16 2.46
N VAL A 28 -7.20 11.93 3.52
CA VAL A 28 -5.80 12.29 3.86
C VAL A 28 -5.11 11.10 4.49
N PHE A 29 -4.26 10.42 3.73
CA PHE A 29 -3.35 9.42 4.28
C PHE A 29 -2.36 10.09 5.24
N SER A 30 -2.31 9.62 6.48
CA SER A 30 -1.31 10.06 7.47
C SER A 30 0.11 9.97 6.86
N PRO A 31 1.01 10.94 7.10
CA PRO A 31 2.40 10.84 6.66
C PRO A 31 3.11 9.56 7.12
N PHE A 32 2.66 9.00 8.25
CA PHE A 32 3.15 7.72 8.77
C PHE A 32 2.76 6.53 7.86
N ALA A 33 1.61 6.62 7.17
CA ALA A 33 1.21 5.62 6.20
C ALA A 33 2.23 5.50 5.06
N LYS A 34 2.92 6.57 4.65
CA LYS A 34 3.98 6.51 3.63
C LYS A 34 5.19 5.66 4.04
N LYS A 35 5.46 5.54 5.35
CA LYS A 35 6.57 4.73 5.89
C LYS A 35 6.17 3.27 6.15
N VAL A 36 4.90 3.02 6.46
CA VAL A 36 4.39 1.68 6.80
C VAL A 36 3.84 0.96 5.56
N LEU A 37 3.26 1.71 4.62
CA LEU A 37 2.80 1.21 3.34
C LEU A 37 3.90 1.46 2.31
N SER A 38 4.76 0.47 2.10
CA SER A 38 5.47 0.30 0.82
C SER A 38 4.46 -0.10 -0.26
N VAL A 39 3.48 0.78 -0.47
CA VAL A 39 2.48 0.64 -1.52
C VAL A 39 3.01 1.49 -2.68
N PRO A 40 3.33 0.88 -3.83
CA PRO A 40 3.83 1.61 -4.97
C PRO A 40 2.90 2.77 -5.34
N GLN A 41 3.46 3.91 -5.73
CA GLN A 41 2.68 5.10 -6.13
C GLN A 41 1.69 4.80 -7.27
N SER A 42 1.99 3.78 -8.09
CA SER A 42 1.08 3.26 -9.12
C SER A 42 -0.25 2.72 -8.58
N VAL A 43 -0.29 2.30 -7.31
CA VAL A 43 -1.50 1.84 -6.61
C VAL A 43 -2.28 3.02 -5.99
N LEU A 44 -1.57 4.07 -5.60
CA LEU A 44 -2.15 5.28 -4.97
C LEU A 44 -2.65 6.32 -5.98
N SER A 45 -2.24 6.20 -7.24
CA SER A 45 -2.63 7.14 -8.30
C SER A 45 -4.11 6.93 -8.65
N GLY A 46 -4.94 7.94 -8.36
CA GLY A 46 -6.40 7.97 -8.60
C GLY A 46 -6.80 8.01 -10.08
N SER A 47 -6.23 7.13 -10.91
CA SER A 47 -6.70 6.91 -12.27
C SER A 47 -8.03 6.16 -12.24
N LYS A 48 -8.95 6.53 -13.15
CA LYS A 48 -10.26 5.86 -13.30
C LYS A 48 -10.06 4.35 -13.37
N PRO A 49 -10.85 3.54 -12.62
CA PRO A 49 -10.64 2.10 -12.55
C PRO A 49 -10.83 1.49 -13.95
N SER A 50 -9.72 1.08 -14.57
CA SER A 50 -9.71 0.43 -15.90
C SER A 50 -10.07 -1.07 -15.83
N GLY A 51 -10.75 -1.50 -14.75
CA GLY A 51 -11.02 -2.90 -14.43
C GLY A 51 -9.80 -3.69 -13.95
N LYS A 52 -8.71 -3.02 -13.58
CA LYS A 52 -7.47 -3.61 -13.06
C LYS A 52 -7.24 -3.19 -11.61
N GLU A 53 -8.16 -3.57 -10.73
CA GLU A 53 -8.04 -3.29 -9.31
C GLU A 53 -7.06 -4.27 -8.66
N LEU A 54 -6.17 -3.75 -7.82
CA LEU A 54 -5.26 -4.55 -7.04
C LEU A 54 -5.94 -4.99 -5.75
N VAL A 55 -6.04 -6.30 -5.54
CA VAL A 55 -6.58 -6.88 -4.31
C VAL A 55 -5.41 -7.37 -3.45
N LEU A 56 -5.31 -6.87 -2.22
CA LEU A 56 -4.31 -7.34 -1.27
C LEU A 56 -4.68 -8.75 -0.80
N TYR A 57 -4.03 -9.76 -1.38
CA TYR A 57 -4.20 -11.14 -0.93
C TYR A 57 -3.37 -11.42 0.32
N THR A 58 -4.03 -11.99 1.32
CA THR A 58 -3.37 -12.58 2.48
C THR A 58 -2.66 -13.88 2.09
N GLU A 59 -1.78 -14.37 2.96
CA GLU A 59 -1.10 -15.64 2.75
C GLU A 59 -2.12 -16.79 2.61
N PRO A 60 -2.05 -17.60 1.54
CA PRO A 60 -2.99 -18.69 1.36
C PRO A 60 -2.86 -19.69 2.51
N SER A 61 -4.00 -20.14 3.02
CA SER A 61 -4.08 -21.22 4.01
C SER A 61 -4.87 -22.39 3.45
N SER A 62 -4.39 -23.61 3.65
CA SER A 62 -5.18 -24.81 3.36
C SER A 62 -6.49 -24.81 4.16
N LEU A 63 -7.57 -25.24 3.50
CA LEU A 63 -8.89 -25.40 4.13
C LEU A 63 -8.99 -26.71 4.92
N THR A 64 -8.18 -27.70 4.56
CA THR A 64 -8.26 -29.08 5.09
C THR A 64 -7.10 -29.44 6.00
N VAL A 65 -5.98 -28.72 5.90
CA VAL A 65 -4.75 -29.01 6.65
C VAL A 65 -4.50 -27.90 7.68
N PRO A 66 -4.21 -28.25 8.94
CA PRO A 66 -3.78 -27.28 9.95
C PRO A 66 -2.54 -26.50 9.51
N ARG A 67 -2.44 -25.23 9.92
CA ARG A 67 -1.37 -24.32 9.49
C ARG A 67 0.03 -24.84 9.77
N GLU A 68 0.23 -25.57 10.87
CA GLU A 68 1.53 -26.11 11.27
C GLU A 68 2.02 -27.22 10.32
N LYS A 69 1.10 -27.87 9.61
CA LYS A 69 1.38 -29.01 8.71
C LYS A 69 1.24 -28.64 7.23
N ASP A 70 0.94 -27.39 6.92
CA ASP A 70 0.77 -26.92 5.55
C ASP A 70 2.13 -26.66 4.88
N ASN A 71 2.67 -27.72 4.27
CA ASN A 71 3.95 -27.67 3.54
C ASN A 71 3.92 -26.68 2.37
N VAL A 72 2.76 -26.52 1.71
CA VAL A 72 2.61 -25.59 0.57
C VAL A 72 2.70 -24.16 1.07
N ARG A 73 1.97 -23.82 2.13
CA ARG A 73 2.09 -22.52 2.79
C ARG A 73 3.54 -22.25 3.18
N LYS A 74 4.20 -23.20 3.85
CA LYS A 74 5.61 -23.06 4.27
C LYS A 74 6.53 -22.73 3.09
N ALA A 75 6.41 -23.47 1.99
CA ALA A 75 7.21 -23.24 0.78
C ALA A 75 6.97 -21.85 0.15
N ILE A 76 5.72 -21.39 0.13
CA ILE A 76 5.36 -20.05 -0.36
C ILE A 76 6.01 -18.96 0.52
N LEU A 77 5.93 -19.11 1.84
CA LEU A 77 6.50 -18.13 2.78
C LEU A 77 8.03 -18.06 2.67
N GLU A 78 8.70 -19.21 2.62
CA GLU A 78 10.15 -19.27 2.47
C GLU A 78 10.60 -18.65 1.14
N SER A 79 9.89 -18.96 0.05
CA SER A 79 10.20 -18.41 -1.27
C SER A 79 10.04 -16.89 -1.31
N ARG A 80 8.98 -16.36 -0.65
CA ARG A 80 8.77 -14.91 -0.53
C ARG A 80 9.84 -14.24 0.34
N ALA A 81 10.23 -14.87 1.45
CA ALA A 81 11.29 -14.36 2.32
C ALA A 81 12.61 -14.25 1.54
N ARG A 82 12.98 -15.31 0.81
CA ARG A 82 14.17 -15.32 -0.06
C ARG A 82 14.11 -14.25 -1.16
N ALA A 83 12.94 -14.03 -1.76
CA ALA A 83 12.78 -12.98 -2.76
C ALA A 83 12.96 -11.58 -2.16
N ARG A 84 12.44 -11.34 -0.94
CA ARG A 84 12.61 -10.07 -0.22
C ARG A 84 14.07 -9.82 0.14
N GLU A 85 14.76 -10.82 0.66
CA GLU A 85 16.19 -10.73 0.98
C GLU A 85 17.03 -10.33 -0.24
N LYS A 86 16.75 -10.92 -1.41
CA LYS A 86 17.42 -10.53 -2.66
C LYS A 86 17.14 -9.09 -3.07
N VAL A 87 15.90 -8.61 -2.88
CA VAL A 87 15.56 -7.22 -3.20
C VAL A 87 16.32 -6.27 -2.28
N THR A 88 16.34 -6.55 -0.97
CA THR A 88 17.08 -5.71 -0.01
C THR A 88 18.58 -5.74 -0.24
N GLU A 89 19.14 -6.89 -0.64
CA GLU A 89 20.56 -7.00 -0.99
C GLU A 89 20.89 -6.19 -2.25
N ASN A 90 20.06 -6.27 -3.28
CA ASN A 90 20.24 -5.47 -4.49
C ASN A 90 20.13 -3.96 -4.21
N GLU A 91 19.15 -3.54 -3.41
CA GLU A 91 18.99 -2.14 -2.99
C GLU A 91 20.20 -1.64 -2.19
N ALA A 92 20.76 -2.47 -1.30
CA ALA A 92 21.97 -2.13 -0.55
C ALA A 92 23.18 -1.95 -1.49
N ARG A 93 23.36 -2.85 -2.46
CA ARG A 93 24.44 -2.78 -3.44
C ARG A 93 24.32 -1.58 -4.38
N GLU A 94 23.11 -1.21 -4.78
CA GLU A 94 22.88 -0.03 -5.63
C GLU A 94 23.23 1.27 -4.89
N ASN A 95 22.93 1.36 -3.60
CA ASN A 95 23.28 2.52 -2.78
C ASN A 95 24.81 2.63 -2.52
N GLU A 96 25.53 1.51 -2.38
CA GLU A 96 27.00 1.52 -2.23
C GLU A 96 27.71 2.05 -3.50
N VAL A 97 27.21 1.71 -4.69
CA VAL A 97 27.78 2.18 -5.96
C VAL A 97 27.60 3.69 -6.15
N THR A 98 26.47 4.25 -5.72
CA THR A 98 26.24 5.71 -5.81
C THR A 98 27.13 6.55 -4.88
N ASP A 99 27.60 5.98 -3.77
CA ASP A 99 28.48 6.69 -2.84
C ASP A 99 29.95 6.70 -3.32
N GLU A 100 30.39 5.67 -4.06
CA GLU A 100 31.76 5.59 -4.62
C GLU A 100 31.95 6.48 -5.86
N ASP A 101 30.90 6.73 -6.65
CA ASP A 101 30.96 7.60 -7.85
C ASP A 101 30.94 9.11 -7.51
N LEU A 102 30.87 9.51 -6.24
CA LEU A 102 30.82 10.92 -5.80
C LEU A 102 32.20 11.54 -5.52
N TYR A 103 33.29 10.86 -5.90
CA TYR A 103 34.66 11.39 -5.81
C TYR A 103 35.36 11.24 -7.17
N ASP A 104 34.91 11.99 -8.17
CA ASP A 104 35.75 12.32 -9.32
C ASP A 104 36.41 13.69 -9.01
N PRO A 105 37.67 13.72 -8.52
CA PRO A 105 38.34 14.98 -8.24
C PRO A 105 38.53 15.73 -9.55
N MET A 106 37.69 16.77 -9.72
CA MET A 106 37.78 17.85 -10.69
C MET A 106 39.19 17.98 -11.27
N ASP A 107 39.33 17.70 -12.57
CA ASP A 107 40.44 18.19 -13.38
C ASP A 107 40.45 19.73 -13.29
N ILE A 108 41.26 20.26 -12.38
CA ILE A 108 41.62 21.67 -12.31
C ILE A 108 42.87 21.82 -13.18
N ASP A 109 42.66 22.28 -14.41
CA ASP A 109 43.69 22.90 -15.26
C ASP A 109 43.24 24.30 -15.68
#